data_AF-A0A8B5UBE3-F1
#
_entry.id   AF-A0A8B5UBE3-F1
#
_cell.length_a   1.000
_cell.length_b   1.000
_cell.length_c   1.000
_cell.angle_alpha   90.00
_cell.angle_beta   90.00
_cell.angle_gamma   90.00
#
_symmetry.space_group_name_H-M   'P 1'
#
loop_
_entity.id
_entity.type
_entity.pdbx_description
1 polymer ?
#
loop_
_entity_poly.entity_id
_entity_poly.type
_entity_poly.pdbx_seq_one_letter_code
_entity_poly.pdbx_strand_id
1 'polypeptide(L)'
;YRAGKVELELVPQGNLACRIQAAGMGLGAVFTPTGFGTLLAEGKETRHINGKDYVLEYPIKADFALIKAYKGDRWGNLVYRKSARNFGPIMAMAADVTIAQVSEVVELGGLDPEHIITPGIFVQHVVQV
;
A
#
# COMPACT_ATOMS: atom_id res chain seq x y z
N TYR A 1 4.47 -21.38 -8.62
CA TYR A 1 5.41 -20.85 -9.62
C TYR A 1 6.25 -21.94 -10.29
N ARG A 2 7.15 -22.70 -9.62
CA ARG A 2 8.01 -23.70 -10.30
C ARG A 2 7.27 -24.80 -11.07
N ALA A 3 6.08 -25.18 -10.61
CA ALA A 3 5.19 -26.11 -11.31
C ALA A 3 4.29 -25.46 -12.37
N GLY A 4 4.52 -24.18 -12.72
CA GLY A 4 3.75 -23.43 -13.73
C GLY A 4 2.33 -23.00 -13.33
N LYS A 5 1.83 -23.40 -12.16
CA LYS A 5 0.43 -23.16 -11.74
C LYS A 5 0.10 -21.73 -11.26
N VAL A 6 1.12 -20.91 -11.01
CA VAL A 6 0.99 -19.56 -10.45
C VAL A 6 2.10 -18.70 -11.03
N GLU A 7 1.75 -17.57 -11.61
CA GLU A 7 2.69 -16.55 -12.08
C GLU A 7 3.38 -15.87 -10.88
N LEU A 8 4.65 -15.51 -11.02
CA LEU A 8 5.43 -14.86 -9.96
C LEU A 8 6.15 -13.65 -10.52
N GLU A 9 5.78 -12.48 -10.03
CA GLU A 9 6.54 -11.24 -10.20
C GLU A 9 7.37 -11.00 -8.93
N LEU A 10 8.70 -10.91 -9.06
CA LEU A 10 9.57 -10.48 -7.97
C LEU A 10 9.78 -8.97 -8.05
N VAL A 11 9.56 -8.27 -6.95
CA VAL A 11 9.70 -6.82 -6.87
C VAL A 11 10.48 -6.41 -5.62
N PRO A 12 11.39 -5.41 -5.72
CA PRO A 12 11.99 -4.83 -4.53
C PRO A 12 10.90 -4.26 -3.61
N GLN A 13 11.01 -4.50 -2.30
CA GLN A 13 9.97 -4.09 -1.36
C GLN A 13 9.67 -2.58 -1.40
N GLY A 14 10.69 -1.74 -1.60
CA GLY A 14 10.51 -0.30 -1.77
C GLY A 14 9.71 0.05 -3.03
N ASN A 15 9.96 -0.64 -4.15
CA ASN A 15 9.20 -0.45 -5.39
C ASN A 15 7.76 -0.94 -5.20
N LEU A 16 7.53 -2.08 -4.54
CA LEU A 16 6.19 -2.56 -4.22
C LEU A 16 5.38 -1.51 -3.42
N ALA A 17 5.97 -0.98 -2.34
CA ALA A 17 5.33 0.06 -1.53
C ALA A 17 5.06 1.33 -2.35
N CYS A 18 6.03 1.78 -3.16
CA CYS A 18 5.89 2.96 -4.00
C CYS A 18 4.82 2.80 -5.09
N ARG A 19 4.72 1.62 -5.72
CA ARG A 19 3.71 1.31 -6.74
C ARG A 19 2.29 1.30 -6.15
N ILE A 20 2.12 0.72 -4.96
CA ILE A 20 0.82 0.74 -4.24
C ILE A 20 0.47 2.19 -3.87
N GLN A 21 1.41 2.92 -3.28
CA GLN A 21 1.21 4.31 -2.91
C GLN A 21 0.87 5.20 -4.11
N ALA A 22 1.55 5.01 -5.24
CA ALA A 22 1.29 5.75 -6.48
C ALA A 22 -0.17 5.58 -6.93
N ALA A 23 -0.70 4.35 -6.86
CA ALA A 23 -2.10 4.09 -7.20
C ALA A 23 -3.05 4.85 -6.28
N GLY A 24 -2.83 4.79 -4.96
CA GLY A 24 -3.69 5.47 -4.00
C GLY A 24 -3.61 7.01 -4.05
N MET A 25 -2.51 7.55 -4.58
CA MET A 25 -2.33 9.00 -4.78
C MET A 25 -2.77 9.48 -6.16
N GLY A 26 -3.26 8.59 -7.05
CA GLY A 26 -3.63 8.94 -8.41
C GLY A 26 -2.44 9.31 -9.30
N LEU A 27 -1.23 8.87 -8.95
CA LEU A 27 -0.02 9.08 -9.74
C LEU A 27 0.07 8.04 -10.87
N GLY A 28 0.72 8.43 -11.96
CA GLY A 28 1.09 7.52 -13.04
C GLY A 28 2.32 6.67 -12.70
N ALA A 29 3.07 6.28 -13.72
CA ALA A 29 4.30 5.53 -13.53
C ALA A 29 5.38 6.35 -12.81
N VAL A 30 6.19 5.69 -11.99
CA VAL A 30 7.22 6.28 -11.15
C VAL A 30 8.60 5.74 -11.52
N PHE A 31 9.60 6.61 -11.58
CA PHE A 31 10.99 6.22 -11.79
C PHE A 31 11.68 5.98 -10.45
N THR A 32 12.29 4.81 -10.28
CA THR A 32 13.03 4.41 -9.08
C THR A 32 14.42 3.88 -9.47
N PRO A 33 15.48 4.21 -8.73
CA PRO A 33 16.82 3.68 -9.02
C PRO A 33 16.94 2.20 -8.60
N THR A 34 16.02 1.73 -7.76
CA THR A 34 16.07 0.37 -7.21
C THR A 34 15.74 -0.65 -8.30
N GLY A 35 16.68 -1.54 -8.58
CA GLY A 35 16.55 -2.60 -9.59
C GLY A 35 17.32 -2.32 -10.88
N PHE A 36 17.77 -1.09 -11.13
CA PHE A 36 18.61 -0.78 -12.29
C PHE A 36 19.89 -1.63 -12.29
N GLY A 37 20.29 -2.13 -13.46
CA GLY A 37 21.46 -3.00 -13.63
C GLY A 37 21.27 -4.43 -13.11
N THR A 38 20.04 -4.82 -12.75
CA THR A 38 19.71 -6.19 -12.32
C THR A 38 18.70 -6.83 -13.26
N LEU A 39 18.47 -8.14 -13.12
CA LEU A 39 17.44 -8.88 -13.86
C LEU A 39 16.03 -8.29 -13.68
N LEU A 40 15.78 -7.54 -12.60
CA LEU A 40 14.48 -6.93 -12.32
C LEU A 40 14.16 -5.73 -13.23
N ALA A 41 15.16 -5.18 -13.93
CA ALA A 41 15.00 -4.10 -14.89
C ALA A 41 14.83 -4.58 -16.33
N GLU A 42 15.01 -5.89 -16.60
CA GLU A 42 14.89 -6.42 -17.95
C GLU A 42 13.47 -6.21 -18.51
N GLY A 43 13.39 -5.68 -19.73
CA GLY A 43 12.12 -5.36 -20.38
C GLY A 43 11.39 -4.12 -19.85
N LYS A 44 11.90 -3.46 -18.80
CA LYS A 44 11.34 -2.21 -18.29
C LYS A 44 12.01 -1.00 -18.94
N GLU A 45 11.26 0.10 -19.06
CA GLU A 45 11.82 1.37 -19.48
C GLU A 45 12.83 1.88 -18.44
N THR A 46 13.96 2.41 -18.90
CA THR A 46 14.96 3.04 -18.04
C THR A 46 15.27 4.46 -18.51
N ARG A 47 15.63 5.34 -17.58
CA ARG A 47 16.02 6.73 -17.88
C ARG A 47 17.17 7.18 -17.02
N HIS A 48 18.05 7.97 -17.63
CA HIS A 48 19.10 8.70 -16.93
C HIS A 48 18.59 10.10 -16.56
N ILE A 49 18.48 10.40 -15.27
CA ILE A 49 17.92 11.65 -14.75
C ILE A 49 18.90 12.20 -13.72
N ASN A 50 19.37 13.43 -13.92
CA ASN A 50 20.24 14.15 -12.98
C ASN A 50 21.46 13.34 -12.52
N GLY A 51 22.14 12.63 -13.43
CA GLY A 51 23.35 11.87 -13.12
C GLY A 51 23.13 10.48 -12.54
N LYS A 52 21.88 9.97 -12.52
CA LYS A 52 21.56 8.64 -11.99
C LYS A 52 20.59 7.90 -12.90
N ASP A 53 20.73 6.58 -12.95
CA ASP A 53 19.85 5.70 -13.72
C ASP A 53 18.65 5.20 -12.90
N TYR A 54 17.51 5.13 -13.56
CA TYR A 54 16.22 4.76 -12.98
C TYR A 54 15.50 3.74 -13.86
N VAL A 55 14.62 2.97 -13.23
CA VAL A 55 13.70 2.02 -13.86
C VAL A 55 12.27 2.52 -13.67
N LEU A 56 11.44 2.44 -14.71
CA LEU A 56 10.03 2.77 -14.66
C LEU A 56 9.24 1.65 -13.97
N GLU A 57 8.42 2.01 -12.99
CA GLU A 57 7.49 1.11 -12.30
C GLU A 57 6.06 1.66 -12.38
N TYR A 58 5.09 0.79 -12.65
CA TYR A 58 3.68 1.18 -12.78
C TYR A 58 2.90 0.98 -11.48
N PRO A 59 1.89 1.83 -11.19
CA PRO A 59 1.05 1.69 -10.01
C PRO A 59 0.40 0.30 -9.87
N ILE A 60 0.20 -0.14 -8.64
CA ILE A 60 -0.56 -1.36 -8.33
C ILE A 60 -1.85 -0.96 -7.62
N LYS A 61 -2.97 -1.21 -8.27
CA LYS A 61 -4.32 -1.05 -7.73
C LYS A 61 -4.97 -2.42 -7.55
N ALA A 62 -5.85 -2.55 -6.57
CA ALA A 62 -6.66 -3.75 -6.36
C ALA A 62 -8.15 -3.41 -6.24
N ASP A 63 -9.02 -4.39 -6.45
CA ASP A 63 -10.46 -4.21 -6.19
C ASP A 63 -10.73 -4.17 -4.68
N PHE A 64 -10.02 -5.02 -3.92
CA PHE A 64 -10.18 -5.14 -2.47
C PHE A 64 -8.86 -5.05 -1.72
N ALA A 65 -8.86 -4.34 -0.59
CA ALA A 65 -7.79 -4.36 0.41
C ALA A 65 -8.31 -4.96 1.72
N LEU A 66 -7.71 -6.07 2.15
CA LEU A 66 -7.94 -6.67 3.45
C LEU A 66 -6.79 -6.28 4.37
N ILE A 67 -7.05 -5.41 5.35
CA ILE A 67 -6.01 -4.84 6.21
C ILE A 67 -6.31 -5.12 7.69
N LYS A 68 -5.26 -5.04 8.51
CA LYS A 68 -5.37 -5.13 9.98
C LYS A 68 -4.90 -3.84 10.63
N ALA A 69 -5.69 -3.33 11.55
CA ALA A 69 -5.36 -2.19 12.40
C ALA A 69 -5.54 -2.55 13.89
N TYR A 70 -5.11 -1.66 14.78
CA TYR A 70 -5.24 -1.88 16.22
C TYR A 70 -6.61 -1.46 16.72
N LYS A 71 -6.96 -0.19 16.54
CA LYS A 71 -8.29 0.34 16.83
C LYS A 71 -8.87 1.05 15.62
N GLY A 72 -10.18 1.06 15.51
CA GLY A 72 -10.90 1.88 14.55
C GLY A 72 -12.17 2.47 15.12
N ASP A 73 -12.74 3.47 14.45
CA ASP A 73 -14.06 4.02 14.78
C ASP A 73 -15.10 3.70 13.68
N ARG A 74 -16.38 4.07 13.91
CA ARG A 74 -17.46 3.81 12.94
C ARG A 74 -17.30 4.54 11.60
N TRP A 75 -16.46 5.58 11.53
CA TRP A 75 -16.17 6.32 10.28
C TRP A 75 -15.01 5.71 9.51
N GLY A 76 -14.35 4.69 10.07
CA GLY A 76 -13.24 4.01 9.44
C GLY A 76 -11.88 4.60 9.77
N ASN A 77 -11.76 5.55 10.70
CA ASN A 77 -10.46 6.06 11.10
C ASN A 77 -9.68 4.96 11.83
N LEU A 78 -8.42 4.74 11.46
CA LEU A 78 -7.61 3.65 12.01
C LEU A 78 -6.33 4.15 12.66
N VAL A 79 -5.99 3.51 13.79
CA VAL A 79 -4.67 3.58 14.42
C VAL A 79 -4.02 2.20 14.41
N TYR A 80 -2.69 2.17 14.35
CA TYR A 80 -1.90 0.95 14.25
C TYR A 80 -0.93 0.82 15.42
N ARG A 81 -0.53 -0.42 15.73
CA ARG A 81 0.40 -0.69 16.81
C ARG A 81 1.76 -1.11 16.27
N LYS A 82 2.75 -0.22 16.39
CA LYS A 82 4.16 -0.49 16.03
C LYS A 82 4.29 -0.96 14.57
N SER A 83 5.10 -2.00 14.32
CA SER A 83 5.39 -2.54 12.99
C SER A 83 4.19 -3.24 12.31
N ALA A 84 3.10 -3.49 13.04
CA ALA A 84 1.87 -4.02 12.43
C ALA A 84 1.22 -3.04 11.44
N ARG A 85 1.64 -1.77 11.42
CA ARG A 85 1.20 -0.75 10.45
C ARG A 85 1.56 -1.12 9.01
N ASN A 86 2.82 -1.49 8.77
CA ASN A 86 3.42 -1.85 7.47
C ASN A 86 2.69 -1.27 6.22
N PHE A 87 2.12 -2.14 5.38
CA PHE A 87 1.46 -1.80 4.12
C PHE A 87 0.00 -1.37 4.29
N GLY A 88 -0.60 -1.55 5.47
CA GLY A 88 -2.03 -1.31 5.72
C GLY A 88 -2.53 0.04 5.17
N PRO A 89 -1.91 1.18 5.54
CA PRO A 89 -2.36 2.50 5.07
C PRO A 89 -2.27 2.67 3.55
N ILE A 90 -1.18 2.23 2.92
CA ILE A 90 -1.02 2.40 1.46
C ILE A 90 -1.94 1.46 0.68
N MET A 91 -2.20 0.25 1.19
CA MET A 91 -3.19 -0.65 0.59
C MET A 91 -4.61 -0.10 0.71
N ALA A 92 -4.95 0.52 1.85
CA ALA A 92 -6.26 1.15 2.05
C ALA A 92 -6.56 2.21 0.99
N MET A 93 -5.56 3.01 0.64
CA MET A 93 -5.69 4.06 -0.38
C MET A 93 -5.71 3.50 -1.81
N ALA A 94 -5.12 2.32 -2.04
CA ALA A 94 -4.88 1.75 -3.37
C ALA A 94 -5.92 0.69 -3.79
N ALA A 95 -7.07 0.65 -3.13
CA ALA A 95 -8.15 -0.28 -3.45
C ALA A 95 -9.51 0.42 -3.57
N ASP A 96 -10.41 -0.18 -4.35
CA ASP A 96 -11.79 0.32 -4.46
C ASP A 96 -12.61 0.06 -3.19
N VAL A 97 -12.39 -1.09 -2.54
CA VAL A 97 -13.03 -1.46 -1.27
C VAL A 97 -12.01 -1.95 -0.25
N THR A 98 -11.87 -1.21 0.84
CA THR A 98 -11.04 -1.56 1.99
C THR A 98 -11.88 -2.09 3.13
N ILE A 99 -11.51 -3.26 3.63
CA ILE A 99 -12.07 -3.92 4.80
C ILE A 99 -10.98 -4.00 5.86
N ALA A 100 -11.17 -3.29 6.96
CA ALA A 100 -10.23 -3.23 8.06
C ALA A 100 -10.69 -4.11 9.23
N GLN A 101 -9.90 -5.14 9.52
CA GLN A 101 -10.01 -5.88 10.78
C GLN A 101 -9.36 -5.07 11.90
N VAL A 102 -10.07 -4.84 13.01
CA VAL A 102 -9.55 -4.15 14.21
C VAL A 102 -9.72 -5.00 15.46
N SER A 103 -8.83 -4.83 16.43
CA SER A 103 -8.98 -5.50 17.74
C SER A 103 -10.03 -4.83 18.63
N GLU A 104 -10.28 -3.54 18.40
CA GLU A 104 -11.22 -2.75 19.19
C GLU A 104 -11.87 -1.70 18.29
N VAL A 105 -13.20 -1.63 18.32
CA VAL A 105 -13.94 -0.49 17.78
C VAL A 105 -14.21 0.48 18.92
N VAL A 106 -13.82 1.75 18.75
CA VAL A 106 -14.07 2.81 19.72
C VAL A 106 -15.16 3.75 19.23
N GLU A 107 -15.78 4.46 20.16
CA GLU A 107 -16.74 5.52 19.85
C GLU A 107 -16.08 6.69 19.11
N LEU A 108 -16.89 7.47 18.38
CA LEU A 108 -16.42 8.69 17.72
C LEU A 108 -15.85 9.67 18.75
N GLY A 109 -14.67 10.22 18.45
CA GLY A 109 -13.89 11.05 19.39
C GLY A 109 -13.03 10.24 20.37
N GLY A 110 -13.13 8.91 20.38
CA GLY A 110 -12.26 8.02 21.17
C GLY A 110 -10.86 7.84 20.59
N LEU A 111 -10.66 8.24 19.33
CA LEU A 111 -9.34 8.34 18.70
C LEU A 111 -8.89 9.80 18.70
N ASP A 112 -7.66 10.03 19.17
CA ASP A 112 -6.99 11.33 19.02
C ASP A 112 -6.78 11.61 17.52
N PRO A 113 -7.29 12.73 16.98
CA PRO A 113 -7.13 13.09 15.57
C PRO A 113 -5.67 13.11 15.09
N GLU A 114 -4.73 13.51 15.95
CA GLU A 114 -3.30 13.57 15.60
C GLU A 114 -2.63 12.19 15.54
N HIS A 115 -3.31 11.16 16.03
CA HIS A 115 -2.83 9.78 15.98
C HIS A 115 -3.50 8.94 14.89
N ILE A 116 -4.51 9.46 14.19
CA ILE A 116 -5.16 8.78 13.07
C ILE A 116 -4.15 8.64 11.93
N ILE A 117 -3.88 7.38 11.55
CA ILE A 117 -2.91 7.07 10.49
C ILE A 117 -3.59 6.85 9.15
N THR A 118 -4.70 6.14 9.15
CA THR A 118 -5.53 5.93 7.95
C THR A 118 -6.85 6.64 8.19
N PRO A 119 -7.07 7.79 7.54
CA PRO A 119 -8.35 8.48 7.60
C PRO A 119 -9.48 7.60 7.07
N GLY A 120 -10.66 7.73 7.66
CA GLY A 120 -11.82 6.87 7.36
C GLY A 120 -12.32 6.93 5.92
N ILE A 121 -11.97 7.97 5.17
CA ILE A 121 -12.29 8.08 3.73
C ILE A 121 -11.73 6.90 2.90
N PHE A 122 -10.66 6.25 3.37
CA PHE A 122 -10.04 5.11 2.69
C PHE A 122 -10.56 3.75 3.19
N VAL A 123 -11.57 3.72 4.07
CA VAL A 123 -12.04 2.48 4.71
C VAL A 123 -13.55 2.36 4.60
N GLN A 124 -14.01 1.38 3.84
CA GLN A 124 -15.43 1.15 3.58
C GLN A 124 -16.08 0.29 4.68
N HIS A 125 -15.32 -0.64 5.27
CA HIS A 125 -15.82 -1.52 6.30
C HIS A 125 -14.82 -1.70 7.44
N VAL A 126 -15.31 -1.63 8.69
CA VAL A 126 -14.54 -1.98 9.89
C VAL A 126 -15.19 -3.21 10.52
N VAL A 127 -14.38 -4.23 10.81
CA VAL A 127 -14.84 -5.47 11.45
C VAL A 127 -14.00 -5.71 12.70
N GLN A 128 -14.67 -5.79 13.85
CA GLN A 128 -14.00 -6.15 15.10
C GLN A 128 -13.81 -7.67 15.19
N VAL A 129 -12.60 -8.11 15.52
CA VAL A 129 -12.24 -9.53 15.71
C VAL A 129 -11.27 -9.70 16.87
#